data_AF-A0A947B5Z3-F1
#
_entry.id   AF-A0A947B5Z3-F1
#
_cell.length_a   1.000
_cell.length_b   1.000
_cell.length_c   1.000
_cell.angle_alpha   90.00
_cell.angle_beta   90.00
_cell.angle_gamma   90.00
#
_symmetry.space_group_name_H-M   'P 1'
#
loop_
_entity.id
_entity.type
_entity.pdbx_description
1 polymer ?
#
loop_
_entity_poly.entity_id
_entity_poly.type
_entity_poly.pdbx_seq_one_letter_code
_entity_poly.pdbx_strand_id
1 'polypeptide(L)'
;MAHTPSKFHLVLIKPTHYDNEGYPIQWRHNWIASNSLACIHALALDCRDRAVLGPQTEIVIHAMDEICQCVPSRALLQQIAIDNNRALI
;
A
#
# COMPACT_ATOMS: atom_id res chain seq x y z
N MET A 1 29.72 -11.56 1.73
CA MET A 1 28.88 -10.95 0.68
C MET A 1 27.57 -10.55 1.32
N ALA A 2 27.20 -9.27 1.29
CA ALA A 2 25.92 -8.83 1.86
C ALA A 2 24.80 -9.32 0.95
N HIS A 3 23.86 -10.10 1.49
CA HIS A 3 22.66 -10.51 0.77
C HIS A 3 21.70 -9.33 0.74
N THR A 4 21.24 -8.92 -0.45
CA THR A 4 20.18 -7.91 -0.57
C THR A 4 18.94 -8.41 0.19
N PRO A 5 18.37 -7.63 1.11
CA PRO A 5 17.18 -8.06 1.84
C PRO A 5 16.04 -8.34 0.86
N SER A 6 15.34 -9.44 1.10
CA SER A 6 14.10 -9.77 0.39
C SER A 6 13.04 -8.71 0.69
N LYS A 7 12.15 -8.43 -0.26
CA LYS A 7 11.08 -7.45 -0.04
C LYS A 7 9.75 -8.13 0.25
N PHE A 8 8.96 -7.50 1.11
CA PHE A 8 7.57 -7.85 1.39
C PHE A 8 6.70 -6.61 1.17
N HIS A 9 5.77 -6.68 0.23
CA HIS A 9 4.93 -5.55 -0.17
C HIS A 9 3.68 -5.50 0.68
N LEU A 10 3.44 -4.40 1.38
CA LEU A 10 2.17 -4.11 2.04
C LEU A 10 1.44 -3.03 1.23
N VAL A 11 0.28 -3.36 0.66
CA VAL A 11 -0.48 -2.49 -0.23
C VAL A 11 -1.77 -2.05 0.46
N LEU A 12 -1.76 -0.85 1.03
CA LEU A 12 -2.90 -0.25 1.72
C LEU A 12 -3.74 0.55 0.74
N ILE A 13 -4.96 0.07 0.47
CA ILE A 13 -5.92 0.74 -0.42
C ILE A 13 -7.10 1.20 0.42
N LYS A 14 -7.32 2.51 0.51
CA LYS A 14 -8.61 3.01 0.95
C LYS A 14 -9.56 3.02 -0.24
N PRO A 15 -10.60 2.17 -0.26
CA PRO A 15 -11.52 2.11 -1.38
C PRO A 15 -12.30 3.41 -1.51
N THR A 16 -12.81 3.65 -2.71
CA THR A 16 -13.78 4.71 -2.93
C THR A 16 -15.20 4.24 -2.63
N HIS A 17 -16.08 5.21 -2.37
CA HIS A 17 -17.51 4.96 -2.29
C HIS A 17 -18.10 4.88 -3.70
N TYR A 18 -19.19 4.14 -3.82
CA TYR A 18 -19.97 4.05 -5.05
C TYR A 18 -21.25 4.87 -4.90
N ASP A 19 -21.73 5.43 -6.00
CA ASP A 19 -23.08 6.00 -6.04
C ASP A 19 -24.16 4.90 -6.10
N ASN A 20 -25.42 5.32 -6.16
CA ASN A 20 -26.55 4.39 -6.18
C ASN A 20 -26.60 3.50 -7.44
N GLU A 21 -25.94 3.91 -8.52
CA GLU A 21 -25.88 3.17 -9.78
C GLU A 21 -24.61 2.29 -9.87
N GLY A 22 -23.77 2.31 -8.83
CA GLY A 22 -22.57 1.50 -8.73
C GLY A 22 -21.33 2.10 -9.39
N TYR A 23 -21.30 3.41 -9.69
CA TYR A 23 -20.11 4.07 -10.21
C TYR A 23 -19.20 4.58 -9.07
N PRO A 24 -17.87 4.43 -9.20
CA PRO A 24 -16.93 4.94 -8.20
C PRO A 24 -16.94 6.46 -8.16
N ILE A 25 -17.02 7.02 -6.95
CA ILE A 25 -17.00 8.47 -6.73
C ILE A 25 -15.53 8.92 -6.64
N GLN A 26 -15.09 9.81 -7.51
CA GLN A 26 -13.73 10.36 -7.45
C GLN A 26 -13.72 11.88 -7.38
N TRP A 27 -12.79 12.41 -6.59
CA TRP A 27 -12.58 13.83 -6.38
C TRP A 27 -11.18 14.20 -6.88
N ARG A 28 -11.06 15.36 -7.53
CA ARG A 28 -9.77 15.84 -8.02
C ARG A 28 -8.76 16.08 -6.89
N HIS A 29 -9.23 16.47 -5.71
CA HIS A 29 -8.43 16.64 -4.50
C HIS A 29 -9.20 16.09 -3.31
N ASN A 30 -8.49 15.44 -2.39
CA ASN A 30 -9.04 15.08 -1.10
C ASN A 30 -8.69 16.16 -0.06
N TRP A 31 -9.70 16.73 0.61
CA TRP A 31 -9.51 17.72 1.68
C TRP A 31 -9.55 17.09 3.08
N ILE A 32 -9.91 15.81 3.21
CA ILE A 32 -9.98 15.08 4.48
C ILE A 32 -9.12 13.84 4.39
N ALA A 33 -7.98 13.84 5.07
CA ALA A 33 -7.14 12.66 5.19
C ALA A 33 -7.91 11.52 5.89
N SER A 34 -7.74 10.29 5.39
CA SER A 34 -8.29 9.12 6.07
C SER A 34 -7.48 8.81 7.32
N ASN A 35 -8.10 9.01 8.48
CA ASN A 35 -7.49 8.67 9.77
C ASN A 35 -7.12 7.19 9.85
N SER A 36 -8.02 6.28 9.41
CA SER A 36 -7.74 4.85 9.40
C SER A 36 -6.55 4.47 8.51
N LEU A 37 -6.46 5.03 7.30
CA LEU A 37 -5.31 4.78 6.42
C LEU A 37 -4.02 5.33 7.04
N ALA A 38 -4.06 6.53 7.63
CA ALA A 38 -2.91 7.13 8.30
C ALA A 38 -2.43 6.28 9.50
N CYS A 39 -3.35 5.78 10.32
CA CYS A 39 -3.04 4.91 11.45
C CYS A 39 -2.38 3.60 11.00
N ILE A 40 -2.96 2.90 10.01
CA ILE A 40 -2.38 1.65 9.51
C ILE A 40 -1.02 1.91 8.86
N HIS A 41 -0.88 3.00 8.11
CA HIS A 41 0.39 3.39 7.51
C HIS A 41 1.46 3.66 8.59
N ALA A 42 1.13 4.38 9.66
CA ALA A 42 2.05 4.61 10.78
C ALA A 42 2.48 3.31 11.47
N LEU A 43 1.54 2.38 11.70
CA LEU A 43 1.84 1.06 12.25
C LEU A 43 2.74 0.24 11.32
N ALA A 44 2.54 0.34 10.01
CA ALA A 44 3.37 -0.33 9.02
C ALA A 44 4.80 0.23 9.01
N LEU A 45 4.95 1.55 9.09
CA LEU A 45 6.26 2.21 9.21
C LEU A 45 6.98 1.74 10.47
N ASP A 46 6.30 1.73 11.62
CA ASP A 46 6.88 1.23 12.88
C ASP A 46 7.29 -0.25 12.78
N CYS A 47 6.46 -1.10 12.16
CA CYS A 47 6.82 -2.50 11.90
C CYS A 47 8.09 -2.64 11.02
N ARG A 48 8.23 -1.79 10.00
CA ARG A 48 9.40 -1.77 9.13
C ARG A 48 10.65 -1.33 9.90
N ASP A 49 10.54 -0.23 10.65
CA ASP A 49 11.65 0.37 11.38
C ASP A 49 12.15 -0.57 12.50
N ARG A 50 11.25 -1.35 13.11
CA ARG A 50 11.59 -2.42 14.06
C ARG A 50 12.03 -3.74 13.42
N ALA A 51 12.06 -3.82 12.08
CA ALA A 51 12.39 -5.03 11.32
C ALA A 51 11.65 -6.28 11.81
N VAL A 52 10.33 -6.18 12.03
CA VAL A 52 9.53 -7.26 12.68
C VAL A 52 9.50 -8.57 11.90
N LEU A 53 9.75 -8.54 10.59
CA LEU A 53 9.87 -9.73 9.73
C LEU A 53 11.31 -10.28 9.65
N GLY A 54 12.20 -9.77 10.50
CA GLY A 54 13.62 -10.10 10.55
C GLY A 54 14.49 -9.19 9.65
N PRO A 55 15.81 -9.12 9.92
CA PRO A 55 16.73 -8.19 9.25
C PRO A 55 16.97 -8.50 7.76
N GLN A 56 16.50 -9.65 7.28
CA GLN A 56 16.60 -10.09 5.88
C GLN A 56 15.35 -9.77 5.05
N THR A 57 14.33 -9.15 5.65
CA THR A 57 13.09 -8.76 4.96
C THR A 57 12.82 -7.27 5.15
N GLU A 58 12.79 -6.53 4.05
CA GLU A 58 12.33 -5.14 4.01
C GLU A 58 10.82 -5.09 3.74
N ILE A 59 10.07 -4.31 4.53
CA ILE A 59 8.65 -4.03 4.26
C ILE A 59 8.55 -2.83 3.33
N VAL A 60 8.02 -3.04 2.12
CA VAL A 60 7.76 -1.99 1.14
C VAL A 60 6.28 -1.60 1.25
N ILE A 61 6.01 -0.38 1.70
CA ILE A 61 4.64 0.09 1.98
C ILE A 61 4.15 0.92 0.81
N HIS A 62 2.99 0.56 0.26
CA HIS A 62 2.25 1.32 -0.74
C HIS A 62 0.96 1.78 -0.07
N ALA A 63 0.70 3.09 -0.03
CA ALA A 63 -0.53 3.63 0.52
C ALA A 63 -1.24 4.49 -0.52
N MET A 64 -2.51 4.19 -0.76
CA MET A 64 -3.30 4.84 -1.79
C MET A 64 -4.74 5.06 -1.37
N ASP A 65 -5.30 6.13 -1.93
CA ASP A 65 -6.64 6.61 -1.66
C ASP A 65 -7.45 6.70 -2.95
N GLU A 66 -8.32 5.73 -3.18
CA GLU A 66 -9.08 5.61 -4.43
C GLU A 66 -10.07 6.77 -4.64
N ILE A 67 -10.35 7.57 -3.60
CA ILE A 67 -11.18 8.77 -3.71
C ILE A 67 -10.52 9.82 -4.60
N CYS A 68 -9.18 9.90 -4.64
CA CYS A 68 -8.47 10.93 -5.40
C CYS A 68 -7.39 10.41 -6.36
N GLN A 69 -7.17 9.10 -6.44
CA GLN A 69 -6.22 8.48 -7.37
C GLN A 69 -6.74 7.12 -7.86
N CYS A 70 -6.48 6.77 -9.12
CA CYS A 70 -6.70 5.41 -9.60
C CYS A 70 -5.58 4.49 -9.12
N VAL A 71 -5.93 3.27 -8.70
CA VAL A 71 -4.96 2.25 -8.30
C VAL A 71 -4.16 1.76 -9.54
N PRO A 72 -2.82 1.93 -9.57
CA PRO A 72 -2.01 1.47 -10.69
C PRO A 72 -1.72 -0.05 -10.60
N SER A 73 -2.78 -0.87 -10.60
CA SER A 73 -2.71 -2.32 -10.32
C SER A 73 -1.68 -3.04 -11.18
N ARG A 74 -1.59 -2.70 -12.47
CA ARG A 74 -0.62 -3.31 -13.39
C ARG A 74 0.83 -3.07 -12.95
N ALA A 75 1.18 -1.82 -12.63
CA ALA A 75 2.53 -1.47 -12.21
C ALA A 75 2.87 -2.08 -10.85
N LEU A 76 1.92 -2.11 -9.92
CA LEU A 76 2.09 -2.76 -8.63
C LEU A 76 2.35 -4.26 -8.76
N LEU A 77 1.53 -4.97 -9.55
CA LEU A 77 1.69 -6.40 -9.77
C LEU A 77 3.02 -6.72 -10.46
N GLN A 78 3.45 -5.89 -11.42
CA GLN A 78 4.76 -6.02 -12.05
C GLN A 78 5.90 -5.87 -11.03
N GLN A 79 5.82 -4.86 -10.16
CA GLN A 79 6.83 -4.63 -9.13
C GLN A 79 6.89 -5.79 -8.13
N ILE A 80 5.72 -6.24 -7.65
CA ILE A 80 5.61 -7.38 -6.72
C ILE A 80 6.20 -8.66 -7.35
N ALA A 81 5.97 -8.88 -8.65
CA ALA A 81 6.52 -10.03 -9.36
C ALA A 81 8.06 -9.99 -9.46
N ILE A 82 8.64 -8.82 -9.72
CA ILE A 82 10.10 -8.60 -9.70
C ILE A 82 10.67 -8.90 -8.31
N ASP A 83 9.93 -8.55 -7.26
CA ASP A 83 10.34 -8.68 -5.87
C ASP A 83 9.92 -10.03 -5.22
N ASN A 84 9.75 -11.09 -6.03
CA ASN A 84 9.45 -12.48 -5.63
C ASN A 84 8.04 -12.75 -5.04
N ASN A 85 7.02 -11.99 -5.44
CA ASN A 85 5.60 -12.27 -5.15
C ASN A 85 5.22 -12.36 -3.66
N ARG A 86 5.93 -11.62 -2.80
CA ARG A 86 5.61 -11.54 -1.37
C ARG A 86 4.82 -10.26 -1.10
N ALA A 87 3.50 -10.38 -0.98
CA ALA A 87 2.64 -9.23 -0.76
C ALA A 87 1.42 -9.52 0.14
N LEU A 88 0.93 -8.46 0.80
CA LEU A 88 -0.35 -8.39 1.49
C LEU A 88 -1.08 -7.12 1.03
N ILE A 89 -2.39 -7.23 0.78
CA ILE A 89 -3.28 -6.15 0.36
C ILE A 89 -4.36 -6.00 1.43
#